data_AF-A0A239QXW0-F1
#
_entry.id   AF-A0A239QXW0-F1
#
_cell.length_a   1.000
_cell.length_b   1.000
_cell.length_c   1.000
_cell.angle_alpha   90.00
_cell.angle_beta   90.00
_cell.angle_gamma   90.00
#
_symmetry.space_group_name_H-M   'P 1'
#
loop_
_entity.id
_entity.type
_entity.pdbx_description
1 polymer ?
#
loop_
_entity_poly.entity_id
_entity_poly.type
_entity_poly.pdbx_seq_one_letter_code
_entity_poly.pdbx_strand_id
1 'polypeptide(L)'
;MKIGYINFGAEEKNNLYKVIQSIRDHHAIDELGIGRIRDAFSNKMFPGMSVLQGRAKYFVLLPALYLEAEKAHYKTVEEVRRKVLDMEIKLTRQLLNGTPRPEDQLSITGSSMIDKAEKNSSQYVKYDPSYIYWGGLVTYGFVKTNGSVYRLIFERSLARHNSPQKYYRDEESEITDSTDLSGTIQLFDTGGLKYIFDGKTPINIFLTKEEAEFLKRRIELSENSKDSLLAYLLNNDIPLVDNFQELRQVWNELPESYLYTYSLSARFSRYIYLLRIFYNYLYDKRTATEELANSQLQDYLDYYNEHKAEFTEIAMAEILKYVDEDVSDMAVKKFCLQTAKCVDEGDLETLEELIISREKATKGWSRAKLTNWEKYTGIPHTSAFFLDYRWSLVYKMINEIKRGLEYGS
;
A
#
# COMPACT_ATOMS: atom_id res chain seq x y z
N MET A 1 8.75 -39.40 0.23
CA MET A 1 9.85 -38.41 0.15
C MET A 1 9.28 -37.09 0.66
N LYS A 2 9.79 -36.57 1.79
CA LYS A 2 9.22 -35.38 2.47
C LYS A 2 9.46 -34.14 1.60
N ILE A 3 8.36 -33.46 1.28
CA ILE A 3 8.28 -32.27 0.44
C ILE A 3 9.00 -31.13 1.17
N GLY A 4 10.15 -30.73 0.64
CA GLY A 4 10.86 -29.55 1.10
C GLY A 4 10.11 -28.31 0.63
N TYR A 5 9.28 -27.74 1.49
CA TYR A 5 9.02 -26.30 1.44
C TYR A 5 10.38 -25.61 1.43
N ILE A 6 10.67 -24.81 0.40
CA ILE A 6 11.83 -23.91 0.44
C ILE A 6 11.50 -22.88 1.52
N ASN A 7 11.88 -23.22 2.75
CA ASN A 7 11.58 -22.44 3.94
C ASN A 7 12.69 -21.39 4.07
N PHE A 8 12.46 -20.24 3.44
CA PHE A 8 13.24 -19.02 3.64
C PHE A 8 12.89 -18.45 5.03
N GLY A 9 13.91 -18.18 5.85
CA GLY A 9 13.83 -18.07 7.31
C GLY A 9 13.05 -16.86 7.83
N ALA A 10 12.87 -16.79 9.15
CA ALA A 10 12.17 -15.70 9.84
C ALA A 10 12.75 -14.29 9.55
N GLU A 11 14.05 -14.19 9.20
CA GLU A 11 14.69 -12.95 8.75
C GLU A 11 14.18 -12.44 7.40
N GLU A 12 13.71 -13.32 6.52
CA GLU A 12 13.29 -12.98 5.15
C GLU A 12 11.80 -12.65 5.06
N LYS A 13 10.96 -13.26 5.91
CA LYS A 13 9.62 -12.73 6.24
C LYS A 13 9.72 -11.27 6.67
N ASN A 14 10.68 -10.98 7.55
CA ASN A 14 10.98 -9.61 7.98
C ASN A 14 11.38 -8.70 6.80
N ASN A 15 11.92 -9.24 5.71
CA ASN A 15 12.28 -8.46 4.53
C ASN A 15 11.07 -8.08 3.67
N LEU A 16 10.07 -8.97 3.55
CA LEU A 16 8.76 -8.64 2.95
C LEU A 16 8.06 -7.54 3.77
N TYR A 17 8.09 -7.65 5.10
CA TYR A 17 7.62 -6.61 6.02
C TYR A 17 8.44 -5.31 5.92
N LYS A 18 9.75 -5.38 5.63
CA LYS A 18 10.60 -4.20 5.39
C LYS A 18 10.29 -3.51 4.06
N VAL A 19 9.97 -4.27 2.99
CA VAL A 19 9.50 -3.68 1.71
C VAL A 19 8.12 -3.05 1.88
N ILE A 20 7.22 -3.68 2.65
CA ILE A 20 5.93 -3.07 3.01
C ILE A 20 6.13 -1.84 3.93
N GLN A 21 7.13 -1.84 4.82
CA GLN A 21 7.47 -0.68 5.66
C GLN A 21 8.19 0.43 4.88
N SER A 22 8.93 0.14 3.83
CA SER A 22 9.63 1.15 3.01
C SER A 22 8.68 1.93 2.09
N ILE A 23 7.39 1.56 2.05
CA ILE A 23 6.28 2.30 1.43
C ILE A 23 5.85 3.52 2.28
N ARG A 24 6.46 3.74 3.46
CA ARG A 24 6.17 4.83 4.41
C ARG A 24 6.30 6.27 3.89
N ASP A 25 6.81 6.47 2.69
CA ASP A 25 7.24 7.79 2.20
C ASP A 25 6.12 8.69 1.62
N HIS A 26 4.83 8.30 1.66
CA HIS A 26 3.77 9.16 1.09
C HIS A 26 2.76 9.74 2.09
N HIS A 27 2.94 9.50 3.39
CA HIS A 27 2.29 10.30 4.46
C HIS A 27 3.35 10.78 5.46
N ALA A 28 4.35 11.51 4.96
CA ALA A 28 5.52 12.01 5.69
C ALA A 28 5.22 13.10 6.75
N ILE A 29 4.00 13.15 7.30
CA ILE A 29 3.62 14.01 8.42
C ILE A 29 2.97 13.13 9.50
N ASP A 30 3.75 12.17 10.00
CA ASP A 30 3.43 11.49 11.24
C ASP A 30 4.18 12.18 12.38
N GLU A 31 3.60 13.26 12.90
CA GLU A 31 4.16 14.05 13.99
C GLU A 31 4.25 13.29 15.30
N LEU A 32 3.33 12.36 15.51
CA LEU A 32 3.15 11.64 16.78
C LEU A 32 3.60 10.17 16.71
N GLY A 33 4.10 9.72 15.56
CA GLY A 33 4.60 8.37 15.37
C GLY A 33 3.51 7.29 15.48
N ILE A 34 2.28 7.59 15.03
CA ILE A 34 1.11 6.69 15.10
C ILE A 34 1.00 5.73 13.90
N GLY A 35 1.91 5.84 12.93
CA GLY A 35 1.87 5.12 11.67
C GLY A 35 1.84 3.59 11.83
N ARG A 36 2.42 3.03 12.90
CA ARG A 36 2.38 1.58 13.16
C ARG A 36 0.95 1.07 13.42
N ILE A 37 0.16 1.79 14.23
CA ILE A 37 -1.24 1.43 14.50
C ILE A 37 -2.09 1.63 13.24
N ARG A 38 -1.88 2.74 12.52
CA ARG A 38 -2.53 2.97 11.21
C ARG A 38 -2.24 1.84 10.22
N ASP A 39 -0.99 1.41 10.13
CA ASP A 39 -0.57 0.36 9.20
C ASP A 39 -1.15 -1.01 9.59
N ALA A 40 -1.30 -1.31 10.90
CA ALA A 40 -1.95 -2.54 11.37
C ALA A 40 -3.40 -2.64 10.86
N PHE A 41 -4.20 -1.58 11.06
CA PHE A 41 -5.56 -1.51 10.50
C PHE A 41 -5.57 -1.61 8.97
N SER A 42 -4.69 -0.86 8.29
CA SER A 42 -4.63 -0.84 6.82
C SER A 42 -4.29 -2.23 6.26
N ASN A 43 -3.35 -2.95 6.87
CA ASN A 43 -2.93 -4.27 6.41
C ASN A 43 -4.00 -5.35 6.68
N LYS A 44 -4.79 -5.21 7.76
CA LYS A 44 -5.88 -6.13 8.06
C LYS A 44 -7.07 -5.97 7.11
N MET A 45 -7.43 -4.73 6.79
CA MET A 45 -8.54 -4.44 5.87
C MET A 45 -8.15 -4.60 4.40
N PHE A 46 -6.97 -4.11 4.02
CA PHE A 46 -6.54 -3.96 2.63
C PHE A 46 -5.10 -4.50 2.42
N PRO A 47 -4.87 -5.80 2.67
CA PRO A 47 -3.55 -6.39 2.49
C PRO A 47 -3.11 -6.25 1.03
N GLY A 48 -1.81 -5.98 0.81
CA GLY A 48 -1.23 -5.84 -0.52
C GLY A 48 -1.42 -4.46 -1.19
N MET A 49 -2.25 -3.60 -0.61
CA MET A 49 -2.49 -2.24 -1.09
C MET A 49 -1.48 -1.23 -0.54
N SER A 50 -1.04 -0.30 -1.38
CA SER A 50 -0.04 0.72 -1.08
C SER A 50 -0.46 2.06 -1.66
N VAL A 51 -0.24 3.16 -0.92
CA VAL A 51 -0.55 4.52 -1.37
C VAL A 51 0.19 4.95 -2.65
N LEU A 52 1.24 4.21 -3.05
CA LEU A 52 2.01 4.45 -4.27
C LEU A 52 1.40 3.81 -5.53
N GLN A 53 0.43 2.90 -5.37
CA GLN A 53 -0.14 2.15 -6.49
C GLN A 53 -1.10 3.02 -7.30
N GLY A 54 -0.65 3.52 -8.46
CA GLY A 54 -1.48 4.37 -9.30
C GLY A 54 -2.68 3.69 -9.96
N ARG A 55 -2.55 2.43 -10.41
CA ARG A 55 -3.52 1.74 -11.30
C ARG A 55 -3.53 0.23 -11.09
N ALA A 56 -4.70 -0.40 -11.12
CA ALA A 56 -4.85 -1.85 -10.93
C ALA A 56 -4.17 -2.68 -12.03
N LYS A 57 -4.05 -2.11 -13.24
CA LYS A 57 -3.45 -2.72 -14.43
C LYS A 57 -2.04 -3.28 -14.22
N TYR A 58 -1.25 -2.67 -13.34
CA TYR A 58 0.10 -3.15 -13.07
C TYR A 58 0.13 -4.56 -12.42
N PHE A 59 -0.92 -4.95 -11.70
CA PHE A 59 -0.98 -6.30 -11.10
C PHE A 59 -1.01 -7.42 -12.14
N VAL A 60 -1.59 -7.18 -13.32
CA VAL A 60 -1.64 -8.17 -14.41
C VAL A 60 -0.44 -8.05 -15.36
N LEU A 61 0.11 -6.84 -15.52
CA LEU A 61 1.23 -6.59 -16.42
C LEU A 61 2.58 -7.07 -15.87
N LEU A 62 2.86 -6.82 -14.58
CA LEU A 62 4.18 -7.11 -14.00
C LEU A 62 4.53 -8.62 -13.97
N PRO A 63 3.61 -9.54 -13.62
CA PRO A 63 3.90 -10.97 -13.73
C PRO A 63 4.28 -11.39 -15.15
N ALA A 64 3.59 -10.85 -16.17
CA ALA A 64 3.92 -11.12 -17.56
C ALA A 64 5.27 -10.50 -17.97
N LEU A 65 5.59 -9.32 -17.45
CA LEU A 65 6.89 -8.68 -17.65
C LEU A 65 8.02 -9.54 -17.06
N TYR A 66 7.85 -10.08 -15.85
CA TYR A 66 8.84 -10.97 -15.24
C TYR A 66 8.98 -12.30 -15.98
N LEU A 67 7.87 -12.86 -16.48
CA LEU A 67 7.86 -14.06 -17.31
C LEU A 67 8.58 -13.85 -18.66
N GLU A 68 8.52 -12.64 -19.22
CA GLU A 68 9.29 -12.30 -20.42
C GLU A 68 10.77 -12.10 -20.09
N ALA A 69 11.10 -11.47 -18.96
CA ALA A 69 12.47 -11.27 -18.52
C ALA A 69 13.24 -12.59 -18.31
N GLU A 70 12.60 -13.63 -17.74
CA GLU A 70 13.27 -14.93 -17.52
C GLU A 70 13.74 -15.67 -18.79
N LYS A 71 13.25 -15.26 -19.98
CA LYS A 71 13.66 -15.88 -21.26
C LYS A 71 15.10 -15.50 -21.63
N ALA A 72 15.57 -14.34 -21.20
CA ALA A 72 16.94 -13.89 -21.48
C ALA A 72 17.97 -14.72 -20.69
N HIS A 73 19.23 -14.74 -21.15
CA HIS A 73 20.33 -15.35 -20.43
C HIS A 73 21.10 -14.29 -19.63
N TYR A 74 21.25 -14.50 -18.33
CA TYR A 74 21.95 -13.57 -17.44
C TYR A 74 23.14 -14.23 -16.75
N LYS A 75 24.20 -13.44 -16.53
CA LYS A 75 25.38 -13.81 -15.74
C LYS A 75 25.30 -13.28 -14.30
N THR A 76 24.56 -12.20 -14.08
CA THR A 76 24.42 -11.58 -12.75
C THR A 76 23.00 -11.10 -12.48
N VAL A 77 22.64 -10.96 -11.19
CA VAL A 77 21.36 -10.37 -10.76
C VAL A 77 21.25 -8.89 -11.20
N GLU A 78 22.38 -8.20 -11.35
CA GLU A 78 22.38 -6.79 -11.80
C GLU A 78 22.02 -6.64 -13.28
N GLU A 79 22.34 -7.64 -14.12
CA GLU A 79 21.84 -7.69 -15.48
C GLU A 79 20.31 -7.88 -15.52
N VAL A 80 19.76 -8.69 -14.60
CA VAL A 80 18.31 -8.85 -14.46
C VAL A 80 17.66 -7.53 -14.08
N ARG A 81 18.18 -6.81 -13.06
CA ARG A 81 17.66 -5.50 -12.64
C ARG A 81 17.60 -4.51 -13.80
N ARG A 82 18.70 -4.38 -14.53
CA ARG A 82 18.77 -3.49 -15.70
C ARG A 82 17.78 -3.90 -16.79
N LYS A 83 17.59 -5.20 -17.02
CA LYS A 83 16.65 -5.71 -18.02
C LYS A 83 15.19 -5.48 -17.61
N VAL A 84 14.83 -5.70 -16.35
CA VAL A 84 13.48 -5.41 -15.83
C VAL A 84 13.21 -3.91 -15.92
N LEU A 85 14.16 -3.06 -15.51
CA LEU A 85 14.02 -1.60 -15.61
C LEU A 85 13.83 -1.13 -17.07
N ASP A 86 14.60 -1.66 -18.02
CA ASP A 86 14.42 -1.39 -19.46
C ASP A 86 13.02 -1.77 -19.94
N MET A 87 12.50 -2.91 -19.49
CA MET A 87 11.15 -3.36 -19.83
C MET A 87 10.05 -2.51 -19.17
N GLU A 88 10.26 -2.02 -17.94
CA GLU A 88 9.33 -1.11 -17.28
C GLU A 88 9.27 0.26 -17.95
N ILE A 89 10.42 0.78 -18.41
CA ILE A 89 10.46 2.01 -19.21
C ILE A 89 9.65 1.83 -20.50
N LYS A 90 9.83 0.70 -21.20
CA LYS A 90 9.04 0.34 -22.39
C LYS A 90 7.55 0.23 -22.06
N LEU A 91 7.21 -0.42 -20.95
CA LEU A 91 5.84 -0.54 -20.47
C LEU A 91 5.21 0.84 -20.22
N THR A 92 5.90 1.76 -19.57
CA THR A 92 5.42 3.14 -19.37
C THR A 92 5.11 3.81 -20.71
N ARG A 93 5.99 3.71 -21.72
CA ARG A 93 5.74 4.27 -23.06
C ARG A 93 4.51 3.63 -23.72
N GLN A 94 4.37 2.31 -23.63
CA GLN A 94 3.22 1.60 -24.21
C GLN A 94 1.90 1.95 -23.54
N LEU A 95 1.91 2.15 -22.22
CA LEU A 95 0.75 2.62 -21.47
C LEU A 95 0.38 4.06 -21.86
N LEU A 96 1.35 4.95 -22.04
CA LEU A 96 1.10 6.31 -22.52
C LEU A 96 0.47 6.30 -23.92
N ASN A 97 1.01 5.49 -24.84
CA ASN A 97 0.49 5.36 -26.19
C ASN A 97 -0.93 4.77 -26.23
N GLY A 98 -1.26 3.87 -25.29
CA GLY A 98 -2.57 3.24 -25.18
C GLY A 98 -3.58 4.00 -24.31
N THR A 99 -3.20 5.15 -23.73
CA THR A 99 -4.05 5.94 -22.85
C THR A 99 -4.43 7.26 -23.52
N PRO A 100 -5.70 7.45 -23.93
CA PRO A 100 -6.09 8.59 -24.76
C PRO A 100 -6.17 9.91 -23.99
N ARG A 101 -6.48 9.88 -22.69
CA ARG A 101 -6.78 11.07 -21.89
C ARG A 101 -5.56 11.51 -21.06
N PRO A 102 -5.12 12.79 -21.14
CA PRO A 102 -3.96 13.29 -20.39
C PRO A 102 -4.08 13.10 -18.87
N GLU A 103 -5.28 13.25 -18.30
CA GLU A 103 -5.51 13.05 -16.87
C GLU A 103 -5.24 11.61 -16.42
N ASP A 104 -5.57 10.63 -17.27
CA ASP A 104 -5.28 9.23 -17.00
C ASP A 104 -3.79 8.93 -17.16
N GLN A 105 -3.08 9.64 -18.05
CA GLN A 105 -1.64 9.47 -18.23
C GLN A 105 -0.83 9.91 -16.99
N LEU A 106 -1.33 10.89 -16.23
CA LEU A 106 -0.68 11.34 -14.98
C LEU A 106 -0.64 10.23 -13.91
N SER A 107 -1.56 9.27 -13.96
CA SER A 107 -1.60 8.13 -13.04
C SER A 107 -0.61 7.00 -13.40
N ILE A 108 0.03 7.07 -14.57
CA ILE A 108 1.01 6.09 -15.03
C ILE A 108 2.34 6.37 -14.35
N THR A 109 2.90 5.37 -13.66
CA THR A 109 4.20 5.47 -13.01
C THR A 109 5.29 5.79 -14.03
N GLY A 110 6.04 6.88 -13.77
CA GLY A 110 7.15 7.32 -14.60
C GLY A 110 6.76 8.13 -15.86
N SER A 111 5.48 8.48 -16.04
CA SER A 111 5.00 9.24 -17.20
C SER A 111 5.75 10.55 -17.44
N SER A 112 6.03 11.32 -16.37
CA SER A 112 6.73 12.61 -16.45
C SER A 112 8.23 12.51 -16.72
N MET A 113 8.84 11.32 -16.56
CA MET A 113 10.28 11.09 -16.73
C MET A 113 10.62 10.26 -17.97
N ILE A 114 9.62 9.81 -18.73
CA ILE A 114 9.79 8.81 -19.79
C ILE A 114 10.81 9.22 -20.87
N ASP A 115 10.74 10.46 -21.36
CA ASP A 115 11.63 10.95 -22.42
C ASP A 115 13.11 11.04 -21.97
N LYS A 116 13.33 11.23 -20.67
CA LYS A 116 14.67 11.22 -20.06
C LYS A 116 15.14 9.78 -19.82
N ALA A 117 14.25 8.93 -19.29
CA ALA A 117 14.52 7.54 -18.97
C ALA A 117 14.89 6.69 -20.21
N GLU A 118 14.27 6.97 -21.36
CA GLU A 118 14.62 6.30 -22.63
C GLU A 118 16.03 6.64 -23.13
N LYS A 119 16.55 7.82 -22.80
CA LYS A 119 17.94 8.21 -23.10
C LYS A 119 18.91 7.68 -22.06
N ASN A 120 18.50 7.69 -20.80
CA ASN A 120 19.29 7.18 -19.68
C ASN A 120 18.36 6.59 -18.61
N SER A 121 18.35 5.25 -18.51
CA SER A 121 17.51 4.50 -17.55
C SER A 121 17.71 4.94 -16.09
N SER A 122 18.86 5.48 -15.71
CA SER A 122 19.10 5.99 -14.35
C SER A 122 18.28 7.24 -14.01
N GLN A 123 17.67 7.89 -15.02
CA GLN A 123 16.81 9.07 -14.87
C GLN A 123 15.33 8.72 -14.79
N TYR A 124 14.99 7.44 -14.63
CA TYR A 124 13.63 7.01 -14.34
C TYR A 124 13.20 7.41 -12.91
N VAL A 125 12.17 6.76 -12.37
CA VAL A 125 11.64 7.08 -11.04
C VAL A 125 12.43 6.41 -9.92
N LYS A 126 12.46 7.06 -8.75
CA LYS A 126 13.02 6.47 -7.51
C LYS A 126 12.29 5.19 -7.09
N TYR A 127 10.97 5.15 -7.30
CA TYR A 127 10.10 4.03 -6.99
C TYR A 127 9.46 3.53 -8.28
N ASP A 128 10.08 2.52 -8.89
CA ASP A 128 9.61 1.87 -10.11
C ASP A 128 8.39 0.95 -9.87
N PRO A 129 7.68 0.53 -10.94
CA PRO A 129 6.54 -0.38 -10.82
C PRO A 129 6.83 -1.66 -10.03
N SER A 130 7.98 -2.31 -10.25
CA SER A 130 8.37 -3.50 -9.48
C SER A 130 8.45 -3.19 -7.99
N TYR A 131 9.07 -2.08 -7.59
CA TYR A 131 9.12 -1.66 -6.20
C TYR A 131 7.72 -1.40 -5.62
N ILE A 132 6.88 -0.66 -6.35
CA ILE A 132 5.56 -0.22 -5.87
C ILE A 132 4.59 -1.40 -5.67
N TYR A 133 4.58 -2.36 -6.59
CA TYR A 133 3.58 -3.44 -6.63
C TYR A 133 4.07 -4.75 -6.02
N TRP A 134 5.37 -4.92 -5.75
CA TRP A 134 5.94 -6.18 -5.25
C TRP A 134 5.17 -6.77 -4.07
N GLY A 135 4.89 -5.94 -3.04
CA GLY A 135 4.17 -6.39 -1.85
C GLY A 135 2.78 -6.94 -2.17
N GLY A 136 2.04 -6.29 -3.07
CA GLY A 136 0.72 -6.75 -3.49
C GLY A 136 0.78 -7.97 -4.41
N LEU A 137 1.77 -8.05 -5.30
CA LEU A 137 1.98 -9.20 -6.18
C LEU A 137 2.24 -10.49 -5.39
N VAL A 138 3.04 -10.41 -4.31
CA VAL A 138 3.24 -11.53 -3.38
C VAL A 138 1.98 -11.79 -2.56
N THR A 139 1.34 -10.73 -2.05
CA THR A 139 0.12 -10.86 -1.22
C THR A 139 -1.01 -11.59 -1.96
N TYR A 140 -1.25 -11.26 -3.24
CA TYR A 140 -2.28 -11.91 -4.07
C TYR A 140 -1.74 -13.16 -4.80
N GLY A 141 -0.49 -13.53 -4.52
CA GLY A 141 0.18 -14.74 -5.00
C GLY A 141 0.44 -14.78 -6.52
N PHE A 142 0.39 -13.63 -7.20
CA PHE A 142 0.88 -13.51 -8.58
C PHE A 142 2.34 -13.94 -8.68
N VAL A 143 3.10 -13.69 -7.61
CA VAL A 143 4.45 -14.20 -7.44
C VAL A 143 4.53 -15.08 -6.20
N LYS A 144 4.81 -16.37 -6.39
CA LYS A 144 4.91 -17.34 -5.30
C LYS A 144 6.34 -17.39 -4.74
N THR A 145 6.73 -16.36 -3.97
CA THR A 145 8.06 -16.33 -3.33
C THR A 145 8.10 -15.45 -2.08
N ASN A 146 9.11 -15.69 -1.25
CA ASN A 146 9.49 -14.83 -0.13
C ASN A 146 10.80 -14.04 -0.41
N GLY A 147 11.39 -14.20 -1.60
CA GLY A 147 12.69 -13.63 -1.97
C GLY A 147 12.62 -12.43 -2.93
N SER A 148 13.77 -11.99 -3.44
CA SER A 148 13.83 -10.90 -4.43
C SER A 148 13.39 -11.38 -5.83
N VAL A 149 12.51 -10.62 -6.48
CA VAL A 149 12.10 -10.87 -7.88
C VAL A 149 13.28 -11.03 -8.83
N TYR A 150 14.31 -10.19 -8.69
CA TYR A 150 15.48 -10.21 -9.55
C TYR A 150 16.32 -11.47 -9.37
N ARG A 151 16.44 -11.96 -8.13
CA ARG A 151 17.13 -13.21 -7.85
C ARG A 151 16.37 -14.40 -8.43
N LEU A 152 15.04 -14.37 -8.34
CA LEU A 152 14.18 -15.41 -8.87
C LEU A 152 14.27 -15.52 -10.40
N ILE A 153 14.19 -14.39 -11.10
CA ILE A 153 14.37 -14.34 -12.56
C ILE A 153 15.77 -14.84 -12.94
N PHE A 154 16.81 -14.46 -12.19
CA PHE A 154 18.17 -14.93 -12.42
C PHE A 154 18.29 -16.46 -12.33
N GLU A 155 17.78 -17.06 -11.26
CA GLU A 155 17.81 -18.52 -11.06
C GLU A 155 17.03 -19.26 -12.15
N ARG A 156 15.89 -18.70 -12.58
CA ARG A 156 15.08 -19.26 -13.67
C ARG A 156 15.76 -19.21 -15.02
N SER A 157 16.39 -18.07 -15.32
CA SER A 157 17.20 -17.90 -16.52
C SER A 157 18.30 -18.97 -16.58
N LEU A 158 19.05 -19.17 -15.48
CA LEU A 158 20.08 -20.20 -15.41
C LEU A 158 19.51 -21.61 -15.59
N ALA A 159 18.40 -21.94 -14.92
CA ALA A 159 17.78 -23.27 -15.04
C ALA A 159 17.32 -23.56 -16.48
N ARG A 160 16.76 -22.55 -17.16
CA ARG A 160 16.29 -22.67 -18.55
C ARG A 160 17.44 -22.90 -19.53
N HIS A 161 18.55 -22.20 -19.36
CA HIS A 161 19.69 -22.28 -20.27
C HIS A 161 20.66 -23.42 -19.95
N ASN A 162 20.67 -23.92 -18.71
CA ASN A 162 21.46 -25.09 -18.30
C ASN A 162 20.70 -26.43 -18.49
N SER A 163 19.40 -26.38 -18.78
CA SER A 163 18.64 -27.59 -19.09
C SER A 163 18.99 -28.08 -20.50
N PRO A 164 19.30 -29.39 -20.70
CA PRO A 164 19.61 -29.91 -22.01
C PRO A 164 18.41 -29.71 -22.94
N GLN A 165 18.63 -29.06 -24.09
CA GLN A 165 17.63 -28.94 -25.16
C GLN A 165 17.18 -30.34 -25.57
N LYS A 166 16.02 -30.79 -25.07
CA LYS A 166 15.34 -31.95 -25.64
C LYS A 166 14.92 -31.56 -27.05
N TYR A 167 15.63 -32.09 -28.04
CA TYR A 167 15.17 -32.17 -29.42
C TYR A 167 13.80 -32.87 -29.43
N TYR A 168 12.71 -32.10 -29.58
CA TYR A 168 11.43 -32.67 -29.98
C TYR A 168 11.33 -32.56 -31.50
N ARG A 169 11.30 -33.74 -32.11
CA ARG A 169 10.92 -33.98 -33.49
C ARG A 169 9.40 -33.81 -33.57
N ASP A 170 8.93 -33.10 -34.58
CA ASP A 170 7.51 -32.85 -34.86
C ASP A 170 6.67 -34.12 -34.79
N GLU A 171 5.54 -34.05 -34.08
CA GLU A 171 4.28 -34.70 -34.46
C GLU A 171 3.14 -34.04 -33.67
N GLU A 172 2.06 -33.72 -34.38
CA GLU A 172 0.87 -33.01 -33.92
C GLU A 172 0.29 -33.63 -32.65
N SER A 173 0.18 -32.86 -31.57
CA SER A 173 -0.66 -33.21 -30.43
C SER A 173 -1.28 -31.97 -29.82
N GLU A 174 -2.59 -32.05 -29.66
CA GLU A 174 -3.53 -31.05 -29.16
C GLU A 174 -3.03 -30.26 -27.95
N ILE A 175 -3.39 -28.99 -27.91
CA ILE A 175 -3.13 -28.07 -26.79
C ILE A 175 -4.04 -28.48 -25.63
N THR A 176 -3.61 -29.48 -24.87
CA THR A 176 -4.12 -29.76 -23.53
C THR A 176 -3.25 -29.02 -22.53
N ASP A 177 -3.89 -28.28 -21.62
CA ASP A 177 -3.26 -27.62 -20.46
C ASP A 177 -2.21 -28.52 -19.82
N SER A 178 -0.95 -28.28 -20.16
CA SER A 178 0.18 -29.03 -19.63
C SER A 178 0.52 -28.48 -18.25
N THR A 179 -0.38 -28.71 -17.29
CA THR A 179 0.06 -28.90 -15.92
C THR A 179 1.03 -30.09 -15.93
N ASP A 180 2.25 -29.87 -15.46
CA ASP A 180 3.10 -30.89 -14.81
C ASP A 180 4.23 -31.60 -15.59
N LEU A 181 4.81 -31.01 -16.64
CA LEU A 181 5.91 -31.67 -17.41
C LEU A 181 7.35 -31.17 -17.18
N SER A 182 7.64 -30.38 -16.14
CA SER A 182 9.05 -30.01 -15.83
C SER A 182 9.40 -29.82 -14.35
N GLY A 183 8.51 -30.12 -13.40
CA GLY A 183 8.79 -29.94 -11.96
C GLY A 183 9.14 -28.49 -11.55
N THR A 184 8.95 -27.52 -12.44
CA THR A 184 9.26 -26.10 -12.23
C THR A 184 7.95 -25.37 -12.01
N ILE A 185 7.51 -25.30 -10.75
CA ILE A 185 6.34 -24.51 -10.30
C ILE A 185 6.29 -23.18 -11.06
N GLN A 186 5.18 -22.84 -11.73
CA GLN A 186 5.03 -21.52 -12.35
C GLN A 186 5.03 -20.46 -11.25
N LEU A 187 6.11 -19.70 -11.15
CA LEU A 187 6.32 -18.73 -10.06
C LEU A 187 5.71 -17.37 -10.37
N PHE A 188 5.59 -17.02 -11.65
CA PHE A 188 4.88 -15.84 -12.14
C PHE A 188 3.58 -16.31 -12.79
N ASP A 189 2.46 -16.10 -12.09
CA ASP A 189 1.14 -16.42 -12.60
C ASP A 189 0.60 -15.25 -13.43
N THR A 190 0.42 -15.49 -14.73
CA THR A 190 -0.13 -14.51 -15.67
C THR A 190 -1.60 -14.78 -16.02
N GLY A 191 -2.19 -15.86 -15.51
CA GLY A 191 -3.57 -16.23 -15.85
C GLY A 191 -3.78 -16.57 -17.33
N GLY A 192 -2.71 -16.84 -18.09
CA GLY A 192 -2.76 -17.03 -19.53
C GLY A 192 -2.69 -15.75 -20.36
N LEU A 193 -2.73 -14.57 -19.70
CA LEU A 193 -2.63 -13.27 -20.36
C LEU A 193 -1.24 -13.09 -21.01
N LYS A 194 -1.22 -12.51 -22.21
CA LYS A 194 -0.02 -12.30 -23.00
C LYS A 194 0.11 -10.84 -23.39
N TYR A 195 1.31 -10.29 -23.18
CA TYR A 195 1.66 -8.92 -23.52
C TYR A 195 2.97 -8.90 -24.29
N ILE A 196 3.15 -7.87 -25.12
CA ILE A 196 4.39 -7.58 -25.83
C ILE A 196 4.99 -6.33 -25.19
N PHE A 197 6.24 -6.40 -24.75
CA PHE A 197 6.94 -5.27 -24.10
C PHE A 197 8.00 -4.66 -25.04
N ASP A 198 7.57 -4.12 -26.17
CA ASP A 198 8.44 -3.59 -27.25
C ASP A 198 8.64 -2.06 -27.21
N GLY A 199 7.95 -1.37 -26.29
CA GLY A 199 7.96 0.10 -26.21
C GLY A 199 7.10 0.81 -27.25
N LYS A 200 6.40 0.07 -28.13
CA LYS A 200 5.65 0.62 -29.28
C LYS A 200 4.18 0.21 -29.26
N THR A 201 3.91 -1.08 -29.09
CA THR A 201 2.57 -1.66 -29.14
C THR A 201 1.71 -1.07 -28.01
N PRO A 202 0.62 -0.33 -28.29
CA PRO A 202 -0.17 0.32 -27.25
C PRO A 202 -0.76 -0.68 -26.25
N ILE A 203 -0.70 -0.36 -24.96
CA ILE A 203 -1.37 -1.12 -23.89
C ILE A 203 -2.35 -0.17 -23.20
N ASN A 204 -3.63 -0.53 -23.18
CA ASN A 204 -4.63 0.27 -22.49
C ASN A 204 -4.41 0.20 -20.98
N ILE A 205 -4.42 1.35 -20.29
CA ILE A 205 -4.28 1.43 -18.84
C ILE A 205 -5.52 0.94 -18.09
N PHE A 206 -6.69 0.89 -18.73
CA PHE A 206 -7.88 0.29 -18.16
C PHE A 206 -7.83 -1.24 -18.25
N LEU A 207 -8.43 -1.90 -17.26
CA LEU A 207 -8.56 -3.35 -17.25
C LEU A 207 -9.57 -3.80 -18.31
N THR A 208 -9.22 -4.81 -19.09
CA THR A 208 -10.20 -5.61 -19.83
C THR A 208 -10.99 -6.48 -18.87
N LYS A 209 -12.07 -7.10 -19.35
CA LYS A 209 -12.88 -8.01 -18.52
C LYS A 209 -12.07 -9.20 -18.02
N GLU A 210 -11.30 -9.83 -18.90
CA GLU A 210 -10.45 -10.98 -18.56
C GLU A 210 -9.39 -10.61 -17.51
N GLU A 211 -8.76 -9.44 -17.63
CA GLU A 211 -7.79 -8.95 -16.65
C GLU A 211 -8.41 -8.65 -15.30
N ALA A 212 -9.60 -8.04 -15.29
CA ALA A 212 -10.33 -7.73 -14.05
C ALA A 212 -10.79 -9.02 -13.35
N GLU A 213 -11.31 -10.00 -14.10
CA GLU A 213 -11.68 -11.32 -13.58
C GLU A 213 -10.47 -12.06 -13.00
N PHE A 214 -9.33 -12.01 -13.70
CA PHE A 214 -8.10 -12.61 -13.20
C PHE A 214 -7.61 -11.94 -11.90
N LEU A 215 -7.52 -10.61 -11.87
CA LEU A 215 -7.10 -9.87 -10.68
C LEU A 215 -8.03 -10.13 -9.49
N LYS A 216 -9.35 -10.04 -9.70
CA LYS A 216 -10.37 -10.33 -8.69
C LYS A 216 -10.17 -11.74 -8.12
N ARG A 217 -10.06 -12.76 -8.99
CA ARG A 217 -9.81 -14.16 -8.59
C ARG A 217 -8.52 -14.32 -7.78
N ARG A 218 -7.44 -13.62 -8.14
CA ARG A 218 -6.16 -13.67 -7.39
C ARG A 218 -6.29 -13.10 -5.98
N ILE A 219 -7.03 -12.00 -5.81
CA ILE A 219 -7.29 -11.40 -4.49
C ILE A 219 -8.16 -12.33 -3.64
N GLU A 220 -9.17 -12.96 -4.24
CA GLU A 220 -10.10 -13.88 -3.55
C GLU A 220 -9.45 -15.17 -3.08
N LEU A 221 -8.59 -15.78 -3.90
CA LEU A 221 -8.07 -17.12 -3.64
C LEU A 221 -6.74 -17.12 -2.87
N SER A 222 -6.09 -15.96 -2.73
CA SER A 222 -4.80 -15.90 -2.04
C SER A 222 -4.95 -16.00 -0.52
N GLU A 223 -4.16 -16.88 0.10
CA GLU A 223 -4.17 -17.10 1.56
C GLU A 223 -3.96 -15.82 2.38
N ASN A 224 -3.21 -14.85 1.85
CA ASN A 224 -2.92 -13.60 2.56
C ASN A 224 -3.98 -12.51 2.36
N SER A 225 -5.02 -12.73 1.55
CA SER A 225 -6.06 -11.73 1.28
C SER A 225 -7.48 -12.24 1.26
N LYS A 226 -7.72 -13.56 1.15
CA LYS A 226 -9.06 -14.16 1.02
C LYS A 226 -10.03 -13.76 2.12
N ASP A 227 -9.55 -13.58 3.34
CA ASP A 227 -10.36 -13.23 4.51
C ASP A 227 -10.40 -11.72 4.78
N SER A 228 -9.82 -10.90 3.89
CA SER A 228 -9.74 -9.44 4.07
C SER A 228 -11.02 -8.71 3.67
N LEU A 229 -11.18 -7.49 4.20
CA LEU A 229 -12.28 -6.61 3.80
C LEU A 229 -12.21 -6.29 2.30
N LEU A 230 -11.01 -6.12 1.73
CA LEU A 230 -10.83 -5.92 0.29
C LEU A 230 -11.47 -7.06 -0.53
N ALA A 231 -11.17 -8.32 -0.21
CA ALA A 231 -11.73 -9.46 -0.91
C ALA A 231 -13.26 -9.52 -0.76
N TYR A 232 -13.77 -9.23 0.44
CA TYR A 232 -15.21 -9.18 0.68
C TYR A 232 -15.91 -8.09 -0.16
N LEU A 233 -15.34 -6.88 -0.24
CA LEU A 233 -15.90 -5.77 -1.02
C LEU A 233 -15.88 -6.01 -2.53
N LEU A 234 -14.93 -6.82 -3.03
CA LEU A 234 -14.89 -7.20 -4.44
C LEU A 234 -15.91 -8.30 -4.77
N ASN A 235 -16.23 -9.16 -3.81
CA ASN A 235 -17.15 -10.30 -3.99
C ASN A 235 -18.62 -9.95 -3.86
N ASN A 236 -18.91 -8.90 -3.10
CA ASN A 236 -20.26 -8.52 -2.76
C ASN A 236 -20.53 -7.12 -3.31
N ASP A 237 -21.76 -6.88 -3.74
CA ASP A 237 -22.14 -5.54 -4.21
C ASP A 237 -22.43 -4.61 -3.03
N ILE A 238 -21.37 -4.32 -2.27
CA ILE A 238 -21.43 -3.42 -1.13
C ILE A 238 -21.25 -1.98 -1.65
N PRO A 239 -22.13 -1.04 -1.25
CA PRO A 239 -22.00 0.37 -1.62
C PRO A 239 -20.72 0.98 -1.03
N LEU A 240 -20.11 1.88 -1.81
CA LEU A 240 -18.85 2.53 -1.48
C LEU A 240 -19.01 4.05 -1.55
N VAL A 241 -18.38 4.75 -0.62
CA VAL A 241 -18.17 6.20 -0.65
C VAL A 241 -16.67 6.50 -0.54
N ASP A 242 -16.23 7.66 -1.02
CA ASP A 242 -14.83 8.03 -1.06
C ASP A 242 -14.26 8.41 0.33
N ASN A 243 -15.09 8.95 1.21
CA ASN A 243 -14.69 9.30 2.58
C ASN A 243 -14.73 8.08 3.50
N PHE A 244 -13.57 7.70 4.04
CA PHE A 244 -13.46 6.57 4.98
C PHE A 244 -14.35 6.73 6.23
N GLN A 245 -14.55 7.96 6.72
CA GLN A 245 -15.37 8.20 7.92
C GLN A 245 -16.86 7.95 7.70
N GLU A 246 -17.32 7.96 6.44
CA GLU A 246 -18.74 7.84 6.09
C GLU A 246 -19.16 6.40 5.74
N LEU A 247 -18.20 5.47 5.65
CA LEU A 247 -18.49 4.08 5.25
C LEU A 247 -19.49 3.38 6.17
N ARG A 248 -19.60 3.77 7.45
CA ARG A 248 -20.62 3.22 8.35
C ARG A 248 -22.04 3.41 7.82
N GLN A 249 -22.29 4.51 7.11
CA GLN A 249 -23.63 4.89 6.64
C GLN A 249 -24.12 3.96 5.53
N VAL A 250 -23.19 3.37 4.78
CA VAL A 250 -23.47 2.52 3.62
C VAL A 250 -23.25 1.03 3.91
N TRP A 251 -22.41 0.67 4.88
CA TRP A 251 -22.10 -0.72 5.25
C TRP A 251 -23.11 -1.35 6.22
N ASN A 252 -24.40 -1.33 5.86
CA ASN A 252 -25.45 -1.96 6.68
C ASN A 252 -25.45 -3.49 6.61
N GLU A 253 -24.97 -4.05 5.49
CA GLU A 253 -24.96 -5.49 5.21
C GLU A 253 -23.59 -6.15 5.45
N LEU A 254 -22.63 -5.39 6.00
CA LEU A 254 -21.28 -5.89 6.19
C LEU A 254 -21.22 -6.81 7.43
N PRO A 255 -20.54 -7.98 7.35
CA PRO A 255 -20.39 -8.87 8.49
C PRO A 255 -19.80 -8.17 9.72
N GLU A 256 -20.23 -8.61 10.91
CA GLU A 256 -19.86 -7.97 12.18
C GLU A 256 -18.35 -7.89 12.40
N SER A 257 -17.58 -8.91 11.98
CA SER A 257 -16.11 -8.92 12.10
C SER A 257 -15.43 -7.79 11.32
N TYR A 258 -15.90 -7.51 10.11
CA TYR A 258 -15.40 -6.40 9.29
C TYR A 258 -15.88 -5.05 9.82
N LEU A 259 -17.16 -4.97 10.22
CA LEU A 259 -17.71 -3.76 10.86
C LEU A 259 -16.97 -3.40 12.14
N TYR A 260 -16.59 -4.39 12.94
CA TYR A 260 -15.83 -4.18 14.17
C TYR A 260 -14.45 -3.61 13.85
N THR A 261 -13.73 -4.22 12.89
CA THR A 261 -12.44 -3.72 12.40
C THR A 261 -12.53 -2.26 11.96
N TYR A 262 -13.54 -1.96 11.13
CA TYR A 262 -13.78 -0.62 10.62
C TYR A 262 -14.12 0.36 11.75
N SER A 263 -15.02 0.00 12.66
CA SER A 263 -15.48 0.87 13.74
C SER A 263 -14.33 1.27 14.66
N LEU A 264 -13.43 0.34 15.02
CA LEU A 264 -12.23 0.63 15.80
C LEU A 264 -11.25 1.55 15.03
N SER A 265 -11.06 1.30 13.74
CA SER A 265 -10.19 2.15 12.91
C SER A 265 -10.76 3.57 12.72
N ALA A 266 -12.07 3.70 12.55
CA ALA A 266 -12.74 4.98 12.41
C ALA A 266 -12.67 5.78 13.73
N ARG A 267 -12.91 5.12 14.87
CA ARG A 267 -12.72 5.71 16.20
C ARG A 267 -11.29 6.17 16.43
N PHE A 268 -10.29 5.34 16.10
CA PHE A 268 -8.88 5.71 16.19
C PHE A 268 -8.55 6.93 15.31
N SER A 269 -9.10 6.97 14.09
CA SER A 269 -8.90 8.11 13.17
C SER A 269 -9.44 9.42 13.74
N ARG A 270 -10.66 9.40 14.30
CA ARG A 270 -11.27 10.57 14.95
C ARG A 270 -10.47 11.03 16.17
N TYR A 271 -9.99 10.09 16.98
CA TYR A 271 -9.11 10.40 18.09
C TYR A 271 -7.78 11.05 17.64
N ILE A 272 -7.15 10.53 16.59
CA ILE A 272 -5.92 11.14 16.04
C ILE A 272 -6.19 12.52 15.43
N TYR A 273 -7.36 12.72 14.82
CA TYR A 273 -7.79 14.03 14.34
C TYR A 273 -7.90 15.04 15.51
N LEU A 274 -8.53 14.66 16.61
CA LEU A 274 -8.58 15.48 17.84
C LEU A 274 -7.16 15.88 18.31
N LEU A 275 -6.23 14.91 18.40
CA LEU A 275 -4.85 15.20 18.81
C LEU A 275 -4.12 16.12 17.82
N ARG A 276 -4.47 16.08 16.53
CA ARG A 276 -3.89 16.98 15.51
C ARG A 276 -4.40 18.41 15.63
N ILE A 277 -5.67 18.60 15.98
CA ILE A 277 -6.17 19.95 16.30
C ILE A 277 -5.42 20.51 17.51
N PHE A 278 -5.28 19.70 18.58
CA PHE A 278 -4.54 20.15 19.76
C PHE A 278 -3.06 20.41 19.45
N TYR A 279 -2.43 19.58 18.62
CA TYR A 279 -1.07 19.85 18.14
C TYR A 279 -0.98 21.20 17.41
N ASN A 280 -1.95 21.52 16.54
CA ASN A 280 -1.99 22.78 15.82
C ASN A 280 -2.18 23.96 16.77
N TYR A 281 -3.01 23.82 17.80
CA TYR A 281 -3.08 24.79 18.90
C TYR A 281 -1.71 25.03 19.54
N LEU A 282 -0.98 23.98 19.92
CA LEU A 282 0.36 24.11 20.52
C LEU A 282 1.36 24.77 19.58
N TYR A 283 1.27 24.48 18.28
CA TYR A 283 2.10 25.08 17.26
C TYR A 283 1.81 26.58 17.10
N ASP A 284 0.54 26.95 16.94
CA ASP A 284 0.11 28.33 16.72
C ASP A 284 0.35 29.19 17.97
N LYS A 285 0.17 28.63 19.17
CA LYS A 285 0.51 29.25 20.47
C LYS A 285 1.97 29.74 20.54
N ARG A 286 2.89 29.13 19.78
CA ARG A 286 4.32 29.48 19.76
C ARG A 286 4.75 30.22 18.50
N THR A 287 4.05 30.07 17.38
CA THR A 287 4.54 30.49 16.06
C THR A 287 3.65 31.52 15.36
N ALA A 288 2.43 31.73 15.84
CA ALA A 288 1.41 32.55 15.22
C ALA A 288 0.79 33.56 16.20
N THR A 289 -0.38 34.12 15.86
CA THR A 289 -1.12 35.06 16.70
C THR A 289 -1.93 34.33 17.77
N GLU A 290 -2.19 35.01 18.89
CA GLU A 290 -3.04 34.50 19.96
C GLU A 290 -4.45 34.16 19.47
N GLU A 291 -4.99 34.95 18.53
CA GLU A 291 -6.30 34.70 17.90
C GLU A 291 -6.33 33.36 17.16
N LEU A 292 -5.30 33.04 16.38
CA LEU A 292 -5.24 31.77 15.64
C LEU A 292 -5.12 30.57 16.59
N ALA A 293 -4.28 30.70 17.62
CA ALA A 293 -4.15 29.67 18.64
C ALA A 293 -5.49 29.44 19.38
N ASN A 294 -6.18 30.51 19.79
CA ASN A 294 -7.47 30.41 20.45
C ASN A 294 -8.54 29.78 19.55
N SER A 295 -8.51 30.04 18.23
CA SER A 295 -9.36 29.36 17.27
C SER A 295 -9.12 27.85 17.26
N GLN A 296 -7.86 27.38 17.20
CA GLN A 296 -7.55 25.95 17.25
C GLN A 296 -7.99 25.29 18.56
N LEU A 297 -7.84 26.00 19.68
CA LEU A 297 -8.31 25.49 20.97
C LEU A 297 -9.83 25.37 21.02
N GLN A 298 -10.55 26.34 20.45
CA GLN A 298 -12.01 26.26 20.34
C GLN A 298 -12.44 25.09 19.45
N ASP A 299 -11.81 24.91 18.28
CA ASP A 299 -12.06 23.77 17.39
C ASP A 299 -11.83 22.42 18.11
N TYR A 300 -10.79 22.34 18.94
CA TYR A 300 -10.53 21.16 19.76
C TYR A 300 -11.66 20.89 20.76
N LEU A 301 -12.09 21.93 21.50
CA LEU A 301 -13.13 21.79 22.51
C LEU A 301 -14.47 21.41 21.90
N ASP A 302 -14.84 22.04 20.77
CA ASP A 302 -16.07 21.74 20.05
C ASP A 302 -16.07 20.29 19.54
N TYR A 303 -14.98 19.88 18.89
CA TYR A 303 -14.83 18.51 18.39
C TYR A 303 -14.81 17.46 19.52
N TYR A 304 -14.13 17.76 20.63
CA TYR A 304 -14.13 16.91 21.84
C TYR A 304 -15.55 16.74 22.39
N ASN A 305 -16.30 17.83 22.53
CA ASN A 305 -17.64 17.78 23.11
C ASN A 305 -18.61 16.97 22.24
N GLU A 306 -18.50 17.06 20.91
CA GLU A 306 -19.31 16.29 19.97
C GLU A 306 -19.04 14.78 20.06
N HIS A 307 -17.78 14.37 20.31
CA HIS A 307 -17.34 12.98 20.22
C HIS A 307 -16.89 12.39 21.56
N LYS A 308 -17.19 13.05 22.69
CA LYS A 308 -16.69 12.72 24.03
C LYS A 308 -16.82 11.24 24.41
N ALA A 309 -17.94 10.61 24.06
CA ALA A 309 -18.21 9.20 24.37
C ALA A 309 -17.20 8.23 23.71
N GLU A 310 -16.54 8.64 22.64
CA GLU A 310 -15.53 7.85 21.94
C GLU A 310 -14.10 8.07 22.46
N PHE A 311 -13.86 9.18 23.17
CA PHE A 311 -12.53 9.63 23.58
C PHE A 311 -12.22 9.28 25.03
N THR A 312 -12.44 8.01 25.39
CA THR A 312 -12.20 7.48 26.74
C THR A 312 -10.96 6.59 26.79
N GLU A 313 -10.37 6.45 27.98
CA GLU A 313 -9.24 5.52 28.20
C GLU A 313 -9.63 4.08 27.82
N ILE A 314 -10.86 3.67 28.15
CA ILE A 314 -11.40 2.34 27.86
C ILE A 314 -11.52 2.11 26.35
N ALA A 315 -12.05 3.09 25.61
CA ALA A 315 -12.20 2.99 24.16
C ALA A 315 -10.84 2.90 23.45
N MET A 316 -9.82 3.62 23.95
CA MET A 316 -8.45 3.50 23.45
C MET A 316 -7.83 2.14 23.81
N ALA A 317 -8.03 1.65 25.02
CA ALA A 317 -7.54 0.34 25.44
C ALA A 317 -8.10 -0.79 24.58
N GLU A 318 -9.38 -0.70 24.17
CA GLU A 318 -10.00 -1.63 23.21
C GLU A 318 -9.27 -1.62 21.87
N ILE A 319 -9.02 -0.43 21.29
CA ILE A 319 -8.29 -0.27 20.02
C ILE A 319 -6.89 -0.87 20.13
N LEU A 320 -6.15 -0.58 21.21
CA LEU A 320 -4.78 -1.05 21.39
C LEU A 320 -4.72 -2.57 21.59
N LYS A 321 -5.69 -3.13 22.31
CA LYS A 321 -5.85 -4.58 22.47
C LYS A 321 -6.10 -5.26 21.12
N TYR A 322 -6.91 -4.63 20.28
CA TYR A 322 -7.25 -5.18 18.96
C TYR A 322 -6.04 -5.30 18.03
N VAL A 323 -5.12 -4.33 18.09
CA VAL A 323 -3.89 -4.32 17.26
C VAL A 323 -2.65 -4.86 18.00
N ASP A 324 -2.85 -5.50 19.15
CA ASP A 324 -1.76 -5.80 20.08
C ASP A 324 -0.70 -6.73 19.46
N GLU A 325 -1.16 -7.75 18.73
CA GLU A 325 -0.33 -8.74 18.03
C GLU A 325 0.44 -8.15 16.84
N ASP A 326 -0.13 -7.13 16.18
CA ASP A 326 0.44 -6.52 14.97
C ASP A 326 1.43 -5.39 15.28
N VAL A 327 1.32 -4.76 16.45
CA VAL A 327 2.09 -3.56 16.83
C VAL A 327 3.01 -3.87 18.00
N SER A 328 4.29 -4.13 17.74
CA SER A 328 5.28 -4.38 18.81
C SER A 328 5.81 -3.11 19.50
N ASP A 329 5.54 -1.93 18.95
CA ASP A 329 6.02 -0.65 19.49
C ASP A 329 5.23 -0.28 20.76
N MET A 330 5.82 -0.55 21.92
CA MET A 330 5.21 -0.22 23.21
C MET A 330 5.17 1.28 23.49
N ALA A 331 6.06 2.07 22.88
CA ALA A 331 6.09 3.51 23.11
C ALA A 331 4.89 4.21 22.45
N VAL A 332 4.47 3.78 21.25
CA VAL A 332 3.25 4.31 20.64
C VAL A 332 1.99 3.90 21.40
N LYS A 333 1.91 2.63 21.84
CA LYS A 333 0.76 2.14 22.63
C LYS A 333 0.61 2.92 23.93
N LYS A 334 1.71 3.09 24.67
CA LYS A 334 1.74 3.87 25.91
C LYS A 334 1.34 5.32 25.67
N PHE A 335 1.87 5.95 24.63
CA PHE A 335 1.51 7.32 24.26
C PHE A 335 0.00 7.47 23.99
N CYS A 336 -0.59 6.58 23.18
CA CYS A 336 -2.02 6.61 22.89
C CYS A 336 -2.88 6.44 24.15
N LEU A 337 -2.52 5.51 25.03
CA LEU A 337 -3.27 5.28 26.26
C LEU A 337 -3.17 6.46 27.24
N GLN A 338 -1.96 7.01 27.44
CA GLN A 338 -1.75 8.15 28.34
C GLN A 338 -2.46 9.42 27.84
N THR A 339 -2.37 9.70 26.54
CA THR A 339 -3.09 10.84 25.96
C THR A 339 -4.61 10.65 26.05
N ALA A 340 -5.11 9.44 25.84
CA ALA A 340 -6.55 9.16 25.93
C ALA A 340 -7.05 9.38 27.35
N LYS A 341 -6.26 8.98 28.36
CA LYS A 341 -6.56 9.27 29.76
C LYS A 341 -6.62 10.78 30.04
N CYS A 342 -5.64 11.56 29.58
CA CYS A 342 -5.66 13.02 29.74
C CYS A 342 -6.88 13.66 29.07
N VAL A 343 -7.26 13.19 27.88
CA VAL A 343 -8.44 13.68 27.16
C VAL A 343 -9.74 13.32 27.90
N ASP A 344 -9.84 12.13 28.47
CA ASP A 344 -10.99 11.66 29.25
C ASP A 344 -11.17 12.50 30.54
N GLU A 345 -10.06 12.77 31.23
CA GLU A 345 -10.00 13.56 32.47
C GLU A 345 -10.06 15.08 32.25
N GLY A 346 -9.88 15.56 31.01
CA GLY A 346 -9.81 16.99 30.67
C GLY A 346 -8.49 17.66 31.07
N ASP A 347 -7.42 16.89 31.30
CA ASP A 347 -6.09 17.38 31.68
C ASP A 347 -5.28 17.83 30.45
N LEU A 348 -5.53 19.07 30.02
CA LEU A 348 -4.84 19.67 28.86
C LEU A 348 -3.36 20.00 29.13
N GLU A 349 -2.98 20.21 30.39
CA GLU A 349 -1.59 20.52 30.76
C GLU A 349 -0.71 19.28 30.55
N THR A 350 -1.10 18.13 31.09
CA THR A 350 -0.36 16.88 30.88
C THR A 350 -0.44 16.44 29.41
N LEU A 351 -1.55 16.72 28.71
CA LEU A 351 -1.67 16.44 27.27
C LEU A 351 -0.64 17.23 26.45
N GLU A 352 -0.42 18.51 26.76
CA GLU A 352 0.62 19.35 26.14
C GLU A 352 2.01 18.72 26.32
N GLU A 353 2.35 18.32 27.55
CA GLU A 353 3.65 17.68 27.84
C GLU A 353 3.87 16.36 27.09
N LEU A 354 2.84 15.51 27.03
CA LEU A 354 2.89 14.24 26.31
C LEU A 354 3.10 14.42 24.81
N ILE A 355 2.43 15.40 24.20
CA ILE A 355 2.56 15.68 22.77
C ILE A 355 3.94 16.25 22.44
N ILE A 356 4.43 17.23 23.21
CA ILE A 356 5.76 17.82 23.03
C ILE A 356 6.85 16.74 23.18
N SER A 357 6.76 15.92 24.22
CA SER A 357 7.74 14.85 24.46
C SER A 357 7.71 13.78 23.37
N ARG A 358 6.52 13.41 22.88
CA ARG A 358 6.36 12.42 21.79
C ARG A 358 6.91 12.92 20.46
N GLU A 359 6.66 14.17 20.09
CA GLU A 359 7.21 14.73 18.84
C GLU A 359 8.75 14.72 18.88
N LYS A 360 9.33 15.19 20.00
CA LYS A 360 10.78 15.20 20.22
C LYS A 360 11.39 13.80 20.14
N ALA A 361 10.75 12.79 20.74
CA ALA A 361 11.20 11.41 20.69
C ALA A 361 11.13 10.82 19.27
N THR A 362 10.10 11.17 18.50
CA THR A 362 9.85 10.60 17.16
C THR A 362 10.73 11.23 16.08
N LYS A 363 10.90 12.55 16.11
CA LYS A 363 11.59 13.30 15.04
C LYS A 363 13.03 13.67 15.37
N GLY A 364 13.39 13.68 16.66
CA GLY A 364 14.62 14.25 17.18
C GLY A 364 14.56 15.78 17.29
N TRP A 365 15.49 16.35 18.06
CA TRP A 365 15.53 17.76 18.41
C TRP A 365 15.51 18.72 17.21
N SER A 366 16.20 18.38 16.12
CA SER A 366 16.34 19.26 14.97
C SER A 366 15.05 19.46 14.17
N ARG A 367 14.15 18.47 14.18
CA ARG A 367 12.93 18.42 13.34
C ARG A 367 11.63 18.57 14.14
N ALA A 368 11.70 18.55 15.47
CA ALA A 368 10.54 18.76 16.33
C ALA A 368 10.11 20.24 16.30
N LYS A 369 8.92 20.50 15.78
CA LYS A 369 8.40 21.86 15.55
C LYS A 369 8.00 22.53 16.87
N LEU A 370 7.44 21.78 17.82
CA LEU A 370 6.97 22.35 19.09
C LEU A 370 8.13 22.79 19.99
N THR A 371 9.28 22.12 19.91
CA THR A 371 10.48 22.50 20.70
C THR A 371 11.42 23.45 19.96
N ASN A 372 11.42 23.44 18.62
CA ASN A 372 12.27 24.29 17.78
C ASN A 372 11.45 25.34 17.03
N TRP A 373 10.44 25.89 17.72
CA TRP A 373 9.38 26.72 17.15
C TRP A 373 9.89 28.02 16.53
N GLU A 374 11.02 28.55 17.00
CA GLU A 374 11.63 29.78 16.46
C GLU A 374 11.91 29.70 14.95
N LYS A 375 12.21 28.49 14.43
CA LYS A 375 12.43 28.26 12.99
C LYS A 375 11.15 28.29 12.16
N TYR A 376 10.00 28.23 12.82
CA TYR A 376 8.69 28.03 12.23
C TYR A 376 7.76 29.23 12.46
N THR A 377 8.24 30.28 13.14
CA THR A 377 7.49 31.53 13.35
C THR A 377 7.01 32.13 12.03
N GLY A 378 5.71 32.38 11.92
CA GLY A 378 5.07 32.92 10.71
C GLY A 378 4.92 31.91 9.56
N ILE A 379 5.27 30.63 9.74
CA ILE A 379 5.07 29.58 8.74
C ILE A 379 3.78 28.82 9.10
N PRO A 380 2.75 28.80 8.22
CA PRO A 380 1.54 28.02 8.46
C PRO A 380 1.84 26.53 8.59
N HIS A 381 1.13 25.86 9.49
CA HIS A 381 1.17 24.41 9.63
C HIS A 381 0.03 23.74 8.85
N THR A 382 0.17 22.43 8.59
CA THR A 382 -0.84 21.64 7.89
C THR A 382 -2.07 21.44 8.77
N SER A 383 -3.25 21.76 8.27
CA SER A 383 -4.51 21.53 8.98
C SER A 383 -4.67 20.07 9.43
N ALA A 384 -5.41 19.85 10.51
CA ALA A 384 -5.75 18.51 10.99
C ALA A 384 -6.50 17.72 9.91
N PHE A 385 -6.25 16.41 9.85
CA PHE A 385 -6.88 15.50 8.88
C PHE A 385 -7.12 14.13 9.48
N PHE A 386 -8.08 13.37 8.93
CA PHE A 386 -8.36 12.01 9.34
C PHE A 386 -7.33 11.01 8.80
N LEU A 387 -7.24 9.83 9.42
CA LEU A 387 -6.52 8.70 8.84
C LEU A 387 -7.38 8.06 7.76
N ASP A 388 -6.80 7.93 6.56
CA ASP A 388 -7.45 7.35 5.39
C ASP A 388 -7.29 5.82 5.32
N TYR A 389 -6.30 5.24 6.00
CA TYR A 389 -5.99 3.80 5.93
C TYR A 389 -5.82 3.26 4.50
N ARG A 390 -5.34 4.11 3.58
CA ARG A 390 -5.18 3.82 2.14
C ARG A 390 -6.52 3.72 1.39
N TRP A 391 -7.64 4.08 2.01
CA TRP A 391 -8.98 3.96 1.45
C TRP A 391 -9.16 4.71 0.15
N SER A 392 -8.69 5.95 0.06
CA SER A 392 -8.74 6.74 -1.18
C SER A 392 -8.17 6.01 -2.41
N LEU A 393 -7.15 5.18 -2.20
CA LEU A 393 -6.55 4.34 -3.22
C LEU A 393 -7.33 3.03 -3.42
N VAL A 394 -7.72 2.38 -2.32
CA VAL A 394 -8.53 1.15 -2.36
C VAL A 394 -9.86 1.38 -3.09
N TYR A 395 -10.55 2.48 -2.79
CA TYR A 395 -11.77 2.91 -3.45
C TYR A 395 -11.59 3.02 -4.97
N LYS A 396 -10.49 3.66 -5.41
CA LYS A 396 -10.15 3.74 -6.84
C LYS A 396 -9.88 2.36 -7.44
N MET A 397 -9.10 1.52 -6.77
CA MET A 397 -8.76 0.17 -7.23
C MET A 397 -10.00 -0.72 -7.37
N ILE A 398 -10.90 -0.71 -6.38
CA ILE A 398 -12.15 -1.47 -6.44
C ILE A 398 -13.00 -1.00 -7.61
N ASN A 399 -13.16 0.32 -7.79
CA ASN A 399 -13.93 0.87 -8.92
C ASN A 399 -13.30 0.57 -10.28
N GLU A 400 -11.96 0.55 -10.39
CA GLU A 400 -11.27 0.12 -11.61
C GLU A 400 -11.56 -1.35 -11.94
N ILE A 401 -11.50 -2.23 -10.94
CA ILE A 401 -11.79 -3.66 -11.11
C ILE A 401 -13.26 -3.84 -11.49
N LYS A 402 -14.21 -3.24 -10.75
CA LYS A 402 -15.65 -3.30 -11.06
C LYS A 402 -15.94 -2.81 -12.47
N ARG A 403 -15.36 -1.67 -12.88
CA ARG A 403 -15.49 -1.14 -14.25
C ARG A 403 -14.95 -2.11 -15.31
N GLY A 404 -13.82 -2.77 -15.05
CA GLY A 404 -13.28 -3.79 -15.96
C GLY A 404 -14.21 -4.99 -16.10
N LEU A 405 -14.81 -5.46 -15.00
CA LEU A 405 -15.78 -6.56 -15.01
C LEU A 405 -17.05 -6.24 -15.81
N GLU A 406 -17.55 -5.01 -15.70
CA GLU A 406 -18.80 -4.56 -16.34
C GLU A 406 -18.61 -4.13 -17.80
N TYR A 407 -17.57 -3.35 -18.09
CA TYR A 407 -17.40 -2.64 -19.37
C TYR A 407 -16.06 -2.91 -20.08
N GLY A 408 -15.23 -3.79 -19.55
CA GLY A 408 -13.96 -4.15 -20.18
C GLY A 408 -14.21 -4.84 -21.52
N SER A 409 -13.76 -4.21 -22.60
CA SER A 409 -13.80 -4.70 -23.98
C SER A 409 -12.74 -5.75 -24.27
#